data_AF-E7RPU0-F1
#
_entry.id   AF-E7RPU0-F1
#
_cell.length_a   1.000
_cell.length_b   1.000
_cell.length_c   1.000
_cell.angle_alpha   90.00
_cell.angle_beta   90.00
_cell.angle_gamma   90.00
#
_symmetry.space_group_name_H-M   'P 1'
#
loop_
_entity.id
_entity.type
_entity.pdbx_description
1 polymer ?
#
loop_
_entity_poly.entity_id
_entity_poly.type
_entity_poly.pdbx_seq_one_letter_code
_entity_poly.pdbx_strand_id
1 'polypeptide(L)'
;MRYIWLIIIALAFASCAETEDNKALAMLSKIEELYNQGAYRQTLDSITSLREKYPTAIEARKKALTVWQNASLKMAQNDIAHTDSALQATLGLIPLEKNLYRANMLRAKRDSLQARYDAMCCVVRMIKMRQKQK
;
A
#
# COMPACT_ATOMS: atom_id res chain seq x y z
N MET A 1 29.96 -45.12 -13.61
CA MET A 1 30.33 -44.16 -12.53
C MET A 1 31.11 -42.93 -13.00
N ARG A 2 32.01 -43.03 -13.99
CA ARG A 2 32.84 -41.92 -14.47
C ARG A 2 32.07 -40.77 -15.17
N TYR A 3 30.93 -41.08 -15.80
CA TYR A 3 30.06 -40.07 -16.45
C TYR A 3 29.05 -39.41 -15.52
N ILE A 4 28.76 -40.01 -14.36
CA ILE A 4 27.82 -39.45 -13.38
C ILE A 4 28.42 -38.18 -12.75
N TRP A 5 29.72 -38.20 -12.47
CA TRP A 5 30.46 -37.01 -12.01
C TRP A 5 30.47 -35.88 -13.04
N LEU A 6 30.55 -36.20 -14.33
CA LEU A 6 30.51 -35.20 -15.41
C LEU A 6 29.12 -34.55 -15.56
N ILE A 7 28.04 -35.29 -15.30
CA ILE A 7 26.66 -34.78 -15.34
C ILE A 7 26.37 -33.87 -14.12
N ILE A 8 26.89 -34.20 -12.93
CA ILE A 8 26.71 -33.38 -11.72
C ILE A 8 27.46 -32.04 -11.85
N ILE A 9 28.64 -32.02 -12.45
CA ILE A 9 29.41 -30.79 -12.69
C ILE A 9 28.73 -29.93 -13.76
N ALA A 10 28.16 -30.53 -14.81
CA ALA A 10 27.42 -29.79 -15.84
C ALA A 10 26.12 -29.14 -15.31
N LEU A 11 25.43 -29.77 -14.35
CA LEU A 11 24.24 -29.19 -13.71
C LEU A 11 24.57 -27.99 -12.81
N ALA A 12 25.79 -27.91 -12.26
CA ALA A 12 26.22 -26.81 -11.40
C ALA A 12 26.44 -25.49 -12.17
N PHE A 13 26.70 -25.55 -13.49
CA PHE A 13 26.89 -24.35 -14.32
C PHE A 13 25.59 -23.73 -14.84
N ALA A 14 24.44 -24.40 -14.68
CA ALA A 14 23.14 -23.85 -15.06
C ALA A 14 22.59 -22.80 -14.07
N SER A 15 23.21 -22.61 -12.90
CA SER A 15 22.78 -21.60 -11.91
C SER A 15 23.36 -20.19 -12.13
N CYS A 16 24.22 -20.00 -13.14
CA CYS A 16 24.81 -18.70 -13.50
C CYS A 16 23.98 -17.90 -14.51
N ALA A 17 22.69 -18.21 -14.70
CA ALA A 17 21.77 -17.30 -15.37
C ALA A 17 21.33 -16.21 -14.37
N GLU A 18 21.43 -14.94 -14.77
CA GLU A 18 20.94 -13.81 -13.97
C GLU A 18 19.45 -14.02 -13.62
N THR A 19 19.16 -14.19 -12.33
CA THR A 19 17.81 -14.45 -11.83
C THR A 19 16.89 -13.26 -12.08
N GLU A 20 15.58 -13.48 -12.23
CA GLU A 20 14.62 -12.37 -12.33
C GLU A 20 14.66 -11.47 -11.09
N ASP A 21 14.99 -12.00 -9.91
CA ASP A 21 15.16 -11.21 -8.70
C ASP A 21 16.29 -10.17 -8.84
N ASN A 22 17.41 -10.51 -9.49
CA ASN A 22 18.49 -9.55 -9.75
C ASN A 22 18.04 -8.42 -10.67
N LYS A 23 17.26 -8.74 -11.71
CA LYS A 23 16.70 -7.75 -12.66
C LYS A 23 15.65 -6.86 -12.00
N ALA A 24 14.94 -7.39 -11.00
CA ALA A 24 13.93 -6.67 -10.23
C ALA A 24 14.53 -5.69 -9.18
N LEU A 25 15.82 -5.80 -8.84
CA LEU A 25 16.45 -4.98 -7.79
C LEU A 25 16.36 -3.48 -8.04
N ALA A 26 16.63 -3.03 -9.27
CA ALA A 26 16.55 -1.61 -9.62
C ALA A 26 15.11 -1.07 -9.43
N MET A 27 14.12 -1.88 -9.76
CA MET A 27 12.71 -1.52 -9.62
C MET A 27 12.27 -1.53 -8.15
N LEU A 28 12.78 -2.48 -7.34
CA LEU A 28 12.59 -2.48 -5.90
C LEU A 28 13.20 -1.26 -5.22
N SER A 29 14.42 -0.89 -5.59
CA SER A 29 15.09 0.30 -5.03
C SER A 29 14.27 1.56 -5.31
N LYS A 30 13.73 1.70 -6.53
CA LYS A 30 12.79 2.79 -6.86
C LYS A 30 11.51 2.75 -6.02
N ILE A 31 10.95 1.57 -5.76
CA ILE A 31 9.77 1.40 -4.89
C ILE A 31 10.07 1.90 -3.47
N GLU A 32 11.23 1.54 -2.92
CA GLU A 32 11.65 1.98 -1.58
C GLU A 32 11.90 3.49 -1.54
N GLU A 33 12.50 4.06 -2.58
CA GLU A 33 12.70 5.50 -2.71
C GLU A 33 11.36 6.27 -2.71
N LEU A 34 10.41 5.86 -3.56
CA LEU A 34 9.07 6.46 -3.63
C LEU A 34 8.34 6.35 -2.29
N TYR A 35 8.49 5.22 -1.60
CA TYR A 35 7.90 5.01 -0.28
C TYR A 35 8.50 5.97 0.75
N ASN A 36 9.82 6.13 0.77
CA ASN A 36 10.53 7.02 1.69
C ASN A 36 10.21 8.50 1.43
N GLN A 37 9.94 8.87 0.17
CA GLN A 37 9.46 10.20 -0.22
C GLN A 37 7.99 10.44 0.18
N GLY A 38 7.27 9.44 0.69
CA GLY A 38 5.84 9.54 1.00
C GLY A 38 4.94 9.51 -0.23
N ALA A 39 5.48 9.21 -1.41
CA ALA A 39 4.73 9.09 -2.66
C ALA A 39 3.99 7.73 -2.73
N TYR A 40 3.11 7.49 -1.75
CA TYR A 40 2.51 6.18 -1.52
C TYR A 40 1.69 5.66 -2.70
N ARG A 41 0.96 6.54 -3.41
CA ARG A 41 0.20 6.12 -4.61
C ARG A 41 1.13 5.60 -5.72
N GLN A 42 2.19 6.35 -6.02
CA GLN A 42 3.19 5.96 -7.00
C GLN A 42 3.96 4.70 -6.57
N THR A 43 4.14 4.51 -5.26
CA THR A 43 4.70 3.29 -4.67
C THR A 43 3.81 2.08 -5.02
N LEU A 44 2.49 2.17 -4.80
CA LEU A 44 1.56 1.08 -5.10
C LEU A 44 1.49 0.77 -6.61
N ASP A 45 1.50 1.81 -7.46
CA ASP A 45 1.51 1.66 -8.91
C ASP A 45 2.80 0.94 -9.37
N SER A 46 3.95 1.37 -8.84
CA SER A 46 5.25 0.74 -9.13
C SER A 46 5.31 -0.72 -8.66
N ILE A 47 4.71 -1.05 -7.51
CA ILE A 47 4.61 -2.44 -7.03
C ILE A 47 3.73 -3.30 -7.95
N THR A 48 2.66 -2.73 -8.51
CA THR A 48 1.81 -3.41 -9.48
C THR A 48 2.62 -3.75 -10.74
N SER A 49 3.33 -2.76 -11.29
CA SER A 49 4.21 -2.98 -12.43
C SER A 49 5.36 -3.96 -12.14
N LEU A 50 5.89 -4.01 -10.92
CA LEU A 50 6.90 -5.00 -10.52
C LEU A 50 6.35 -6.43 -10.64
N ARG A 51 5.12 -6.66 -10.18
CA ARG A 51 4.46 -7.98 -10.22
C ARG A 51 4.13 -8.44 -11.63
N GLU A 52 3.85 -7.50 -12.53
CA GLU A 52 3.60 -7.75 -13.94
C GLU A 52 4.88 -8.07 -14.70
N LYS A 53 5.94 -7.28 -14.49
CA LYS A 53 7.22 -7.39 -15.22
C LYS A 53 8.10 -8.54 -14.74
N TYR A 54 8.06 -8.84 -13.45
CA TYR A 54 8.89 -9.88 -12.84
C TYR A 54 8.01 -10.86 -12.06
N PRO A 55 7.19 -11.66 -12.76
CA PRO A 55 6.23 -12.51 -12.10
C PRO A 55 6.89 -13.59 -11.23
N THR A 56 8.10 -14.04 -11.58
CA THR A 56 8.82 -15.12 -10.88
C THR A 56 9.89 -14.63 -9.91
N ALA A 57 10.11 -13.31 -9.80
CA ALA A 57 10.98 -12.70 -8.79
C ALA A 57 10.34 -12.75 -7.39
N ILE A 58 10.31 -13.94 -6.78
CA ILE A 58 9.56 -14.21 -5.54
C ILE A 58 10.10 -13.39 -4.37
N GLU A 59 11.42 -13.24 -4.25
CA GLU A 59 12.02 -12.49 -3.15
C GLU A 59 11.71 -11.00 -3.29
N ALA A 60 11.84 -10.47 -4.50
CA ALA A 60 11.48 -9.10 -4.79
C ALA A 60 10.00 -8.81 -4.48
N ARG A 61 9.10 -9.70 -4.91
CA ARG A 61 7.67 -9.58 -4.65
C ARG A 61 7.33 -9.66 -3.15
N LYS A 62 8.04 -10.48 -2.37
CA LYS A 62 7.87 -10.54 -0.91
C LYS A 62 8.26 -9.21 -0.25
N LYS A 63 9.41 -8.63 -0.62
CA LYS A 63 9.85 -7.31 -0.12
C LYS A 63 8.84 -6.21 -0.49
N ALA A 64 8.45 -6.16 -1.76
CA ALA A 64 7.43 -5.22 -2.24
C ALA A 64 6.07 -5.39 -1.55
N LEU A 65 5.67 -6.61 -1.18
CA LEU A 65 4.43 -6.83 -0.43
C LEU A 65 4.45 -6.15 0.93
N THR A 66 5.57 -6.17 1.65
CA THR A 66 5.71 -5.46 2.93
C THR A 66 5.58 -3.95 2.74
N VAL A 67 6.26 -3.40 1.73
CA VAL A 67 6.14 -1.97 1.37
C VAL A 67 4.70 -1.61 0.99
N TRP A 68 4.03 -2.45 0.20
CA TRP A 68 2.62 -2.27 -0.20
C TRP A 68 1.70 -2.17 1.02
N GLN A 69 1.87 -3.07 2.00
CA GLN A 69 1.06 -3.09 3.22
C GLN A 69 1.26 -1.81 4.05
N ASN A 70 2.50 -1.37 4.20
CA ASN A 70 2.83 -0.17 4.96
C ASN A 70 2.35 1.10 4.25
N ALA A 71 2.56 1.20 2.93
CA ALA A 71 2.07 2.32 2.12
C ALA A 71 0.54 2.42 2.17
N SER A 72 -0.16 1.29 2.01
CA SER A 72 -1.63 1.24 2.10
C SER A 72 -2.14 1.67 3.47
N LEU A 73 -1.46 1.23 4.55
CA LEU A 73 -1.78 1.66 5.90
C LEU A 73 -1.59 3.17 6.08
N LYS A 74 -0.49 3.73 5.59
CA LYS A 74 -0.20 5.17 5.68
C LYS A 74 -1.21 6.01 4.91
N MET A 75 -1.59 5.59 3.70
CA MET A 75 -2.63 6.25 2.92
C MET A 75 -3.96 6.26 3.65
N ALA A 76 -4.40 5.10 4.16
CA ALA A 76 -5.65 5.00 4.91
C ALA A 76 -5.63 5.85 6.19
N GLN A 77 -4.50 5.92 6.90
CA GLN A 77 -4.33 6.81 8.06
C GLN A 77 -4.42 8.29 7.67
N ASN A 78 -3.83 8.69 6.56
CA ASN A 78 -3.90 10.06 6.06
C ASN A 78 -5.33 10.44 5.66
N ASP A 79 -6.04 9.53 4.98
CA ASP A 79 -7.43 9.73 4.60
C ASP A 79 -8.36 9.90 5.82
N ILE A 80 -8.09 9.16 6.90
CA ILE A 80 -8.78 9.34 8.19
C ILE A 80 -8.53 10.75 8.72
N ALA A 81 -7.26 11.18 8.79
CA ALA A 81 -6.89 12.49 9.33
C ALA A 81 -7.55 13.65 8.55
N HIS A 82 -7.56 13.57 7.21
CA HIS A 82 -8.25 14.54 6.37
C HIS A 82 -9.77 14.53 6.57
N THR A 83 -10.37 13.33 6.65
CA THR A 83 -11.82 13.19 6.84
C THR A 83 -12.26 13.71 8.22
N ASP A 84 -11.52 13.38 9.27
CA ASP A 84 -11.77 13.88 10.63
C ASP A 84 -11.63 15.41 10.68
N SER A 85 -10.57 15.98 10.11
CA SER A 85 -10.39 17.44 10.05
C SER A 85 -11.59 18.14 9.37
N ALA A 86 -12.07 17.58 8.26
CA ALA A 86 -13.25 18.10 7.57
C ALA A 86 -14.55 17.93 8.39
N LEU A 87 -14.68 16.83 9.13
CA LEU A 87 -15.79 16.55 10.02
C LEU A 87 -15.82 17.54 11.17
N GLN A 88 -14.70 17.75 11.88
CA GLN A 88 -14.59 18.72 12.96
C GLN A 88 -14.88 20.14 12.49
N ALA A 89 -14.35 20.54 11.33
CA ALA A 89 -14.67 21.83 10.73
C ALA A 89 -16.18 21.97 10.45
N THR A 90 -16.81 20.93 9.91
CA THR A 90 -18.26 20.95 9.63
C THR A 90 -19.09 21.02 10.92
N LEU A 91 -18.70 20.28 11.97
CA LEU A 91 -19.32 20.31 13.29
C LEU A 91 -19.26 21.72 13.91
N GLY A 92 -18.12 22.40 13.78
CA GLY A 92 -17.94 23.77 14.28
C GLY A 92 -18.81 24.81 13.57
N LEU A 93 -19.16 24.60 12.29
CA LEU A 93 -19.99 25.52 11.50
C LEU A 93 -21.49 25.41 11.81
N ILE A 94 -21.98 24.22 12.17
CA ILE A 94 -23.41 23.97 12.43
C ILE A 94 -24.01 24.94 13.47
N PRO A 95 -23.42 25.16 14.66
CA PRO A 95 -24.00 26.06 15.66
C PRO A 95 -23.90 27.54 15.29
N LEU A 96 -23.01 27.91 14.35
CA LEU A 96 -22.81 29.29 13.91
C LEU A 96 -23.79 29.70 12.79
N GLU A 97 -24.36 28.72 12.09
CA GLU A 97 -25.27 28.97 10.96
C GLU A 97 -26.68 29.30 11.43
N LYS A 98 -27.14 30.51 11.09
CA LYS A 98 -28.48 31.00 11.46
C LYS A 98 -29.56 30.51 10.51
N ASN A 99 -29.20 30.22 9.25
CA ASN A 99 -30.16 29.76 8.26
C ASN A 99 -30.43 28.25 8.42
N LEU A 100 -31.69 27.89 8.73
CA LEU A 100 -32.10 26.50 8.97
C LEU A 100 -31.82 25.56 7.78
N TYR A 101 -32.03 26.02 6.54
CA TYR A 101 -31.74 25.22 5.35
C TYR A 101 -30.23 24.92 5.25
N ARG A 102 -29.38 25.94 5.41
CA ARG A 102 -27.92 25.75 5.38
C ARG A 102 -27.42 24.88 6.52
N ALA A 103 -27.96 25.04 7.72
CA ALA A 103 -27.66 24.19 8.87
C ALA A 103 -28.03 22.72 8.59
N ASN A 104 -29.17 22.46 7.95
CA ASN A 104 -29.57 21.10 7.54
C ASN A 104 -28.61 20.50 6.49
N MET A 105 -28.16 21.30 5.52
CA MET A 105 -27.15 20.86 4.54
C MET A 105 -25.81 20.52 5.23
N LEU A 106 -25.40 21.30 6.23
CA LEU A 106 -24.19 21.01 7.03
C LEU A 106 -24.35 19.72 7.85
N ARG A 107 -25.53 19.44 8.41
CA ARG A 107 -25.81 18.16 9.11
C ARG A 107 -25.73 16.96 8.16
N ALA A 108 -26.32 17.07 6.96
CA ALA A 108 -26.21 16.02 5.95
C ALA A 108 -24.74 15.76 5.55
N LYS A 109 -23.95 16.84 5.39
CA LYS A 109 -22.51 16.74 5.12
C LYS A 109 -21.75 16.09 6.29
N ARG A 110 -22.06 16.46 7.54
CA ARG A 110 -21.50 15.84 8.75
C ARG A 110 -21.75 14.33 8.73
N ASP A 111 -22.98 13.90 8.47
CA ASP A 111 -23.34 12.47 8.49
C ASP A 111 -22.61 11.69 7.40
N SER A 112 -22.45 12.29 6.21
CA SER A 112 -21.64 11.72 5.14
C SER A 112 -20.16 11.58 5.54
N LEU A 113 -19.58 12.61 6.16
CA LEU A 113 -18.19 12.58 6.64
C LEU A 113 -17.99 11.57 7.76
N GLN A 114 -18.93 11.47 8.70
CA GLN A 114 -18.94 10.48 9.77
C GLN A 114 -18.93 9.05 9.21
N ALA A 115 -19.84 8.75 8.28
CA ALA A 115 -19.90 7.44 7.64
C ALA A 115 -18.59 7.08 6.93
N ARG A 116 -17.97 8.05 6.24
CA ARG A 116 -16.67 7.86 5.59
C ARG A 116 -15.55 7.61 6.61
N TYR A 117 -15.51 8.38 7.69
CA TYR A 117 -14.53 8.23 8.77
C TYR A 117 -14.61 6.83 9.39
N ASP A 118 -15.81 6.38 9.74
CA ASP A 118 -16.04 5.06 10.34
C ASP A 118 -15.62 3.93 9.40
N ALA A 119 -15.96 4.04 8.10
CA ALA A 119 -15.54 3.08 7.09
C ALA A 119 -14.00 3.00 6.98
N MET A 120 -13.30 4.14 6.97
CA MET A 120 -11.84 4.18 6.90
C MET A 120 -11.18 3.61 8.16
N CYS A 121 -11.75 3.87 9.33
CA CYS A 121 -11.29 3.27 10.59
C CYS A 121 -11.41 1.74 10.55
N CYS A 122 -12.49 1.21 9.99
CA CYS A 122 -12.66 -0.22 9.75
C CYS A 122 -11.59 -0.77 8.79
N VAL A 123 -11.27 -0.06 7.70
CA VAL A 123 -10.20 -0.46 6.75
C VAL A 123 -8.85 -0.56 7.46
N VAL A 124 -8.45 0.48 8.22
CA VAL A 124 -7.19 0.45 8.98
C VAL A 124 -7.14 -0.70 9.97
N ARG A 125 -8.26 -0.96 10.66
CA ARG A 125 -8.37 -2.10 11.59
C ARG A 125 -8.16 -3.43 10.86
N MET A 126 -8.78 -3.61 9.69
CA MET A 126 -8.62 -4.81 8.87
C MET A 126 -7.19 -4.99 8.35
N ILE A 127 -6.53 -3.90 7.90
CA ILE A 127 -5.13 -3.95 7.48
C ILE A 127 -4.24 -4.41 8.64
N LYS A 128 -4.41 -3.82 9.83
CA LYS A 128 -3.64 -4.21 11.02
C LYS A 128 -3.91 -5.65 11.45
N MET A 129 -5.16 -6.11 11.38
CA MET A 129 -5.50 -7.51 11.67
C MET A 129 -4.80 -8.47 10.71
N ARG A 130 -4.82 -8.20 9.40
CA ARG A 130 -4.13 -9.02 8.39
C ARG A 130 -2.61 -9.01 8.56
N GLN A 131 -2.02 -7.89 9.00
CA GLN A 131 -0.59 -7.82 9.29
C GLN A 131 -0.18 -8.70 10.48
N LYS A 132 -1.06 -8.88 11.48
CA LYS A 132 -0.82 -9.74 12.66
C LYS A 132 -1.00 -11.24 12.40
N GLN A 133 -1.67 -11.62 11.31
CA GLN A 133 -1.94 -13.02 10.94
C GLN A 133 -0.80 -13.66 10.11
N LYS A 134 0.27 -12.92 9.84
CA LYS A 134 1.51 -13.41 9.23
C LYS A 134 2.46 -13.89 10.30
#